data_AF-A0A2V9P0Z5-F1
#
_entry.id   AF-A0A2V9P0Z5-F1
#
_cell.length_a   1.000
_cell.length_b   1.000
_cell.length_c   1.000
_cell.angle_alpha   90.00
_cell.angle_beta   90.00
_cell.angle_gamma   90.00
#
_symmetry.space_group_name_H-M   'P 1'
#
loop_
_entity.id
_entity.type
_entity.pdbx_description
1 polymer ?
#
loop_
_entity_poly.entity_id
_entity_poly.type
_entity_poly.pdbx_seq_one_letter_code
_entity_poly.pdbx_strand_id
1 'polypeptide(L)'
;MGAVAVTSAVHDRMPVILDPDGYDLWLDLGMRDMSVAAELLKPCDDRLMRCYPISARINHVANDDEECCRPVELAQIQNRLFM
;
A
#
# COMPACT_ATOMS: atom_id res chain seq x y z
N MET A 1 -12.28 -6.76 -12.23
CA MET A 1 -11.70 -5.63 -11.47
C MET A 1 -11.27 -6.19 -10.12
N GLY A 2 -10.00 -6.57 -10.01
CA GLY A 2 -9.48 -7.26 -8.83
C GLY A 2 -9.21 -6.25 -7.73
N ALA A 3 -10.08 -6.22 -6.71
CA ALA A 3 -9.70 -5.66 -5.43
C ALA A 3 -8.65 -6.60 -4.82
N VAL A 4 -7.50 -6.06 -4.45
CA VAL A 4 -6.47 -6.82 -3.72
C VAL A 4 -7.03 -7.04 -2.32
N ALA A 5 -7.39 -8.30 -2.04
CA ALA A 5 -8.15 -8.66 -0.85
C ALA A 5 -7.51 -8.13 0.45
N VAL A 6 -6.17 -8.03 0.47
CA VAL A 6 -5.39 -7.53 1.60
C VAL A 6 -5.62 -6.04 1.89
N THR A 7 -5.67 -5.18 0.87
CA THR A 7 -5.82 -3.72 1.07
C THR A 7 -7.26 -3.30 1.25
N SER A 8 -8.21 -4.05 0.69
CA SER A 8 -9.65 -3.74 0.78
C SER A 8 -10.17 -3.78 2.22
N ALA A 9 -9.51 -4.51 3.14
CA ALA A 9 -9.85 -4.50 4.56
C ALA A 9 -9.45 -3.19 5.28
N VAL A 10 -8.58 -2.38 4.66
CA VAL A 10 -8.03 -1.15 5.23
C VAL A 10 -8.56 0.09 4.51
N HIS A 11 -8.62 0.08 3.18
CA HIS A 11 -9.07 1.22 2.37
C HIS A 11 -9.50 0.77 0.96
N ASP A 12 -10.47 1.49 0.37
CA ASP A 12 -10.97 1.28 -1.01
C ASP A 12 -9.97 1.60 -2.14
N ARG A 13 -8.77 2.09 -1.81
CA ARG A 13 -7.75 2.51 -2.79
C ARG A 13 -6.49 1.73 -2.54
N MET A 14 -5.83 1.36 -3.63
CA MET A 14 -4.53 0.70 -3.59
C MET A 14 -3.54 1.44 -4.50
N PRO A 15 -2.28 1.65 -4.07
CA PRO A 15 -1.25 2.14 -4.97
C PRO A 15 -0.99 1.12 -6.09
N VAL A 16 -0.56 1.60 -7.25
CA VAL A 16 0.01 0.73 -8.28
C VAL A 16 1.42 0.36 -7.86
N ILE A 17 1.66 -0.93 -7.64
CA ILE A 17 2.97 -1.49 -7.32
C ILE A 17 3.52 -2.10 -8.61
N LEU A 18 4.62 -1.55 -9.10
CA LEU A 18 5.23 -1.99 -10.35
C LEU A 18 6.16 -3.18 -10.10
N ASP A 19 6.11 -4.15 -11.02
CA ASP A 19 7.15 -5.16 -11.15
C ASP A 19 8.48 -4.47 -11.57
N PRO A 20 9.64 -4.90 -11.04
CA PRO A 20 10.93 -4.35 -11.43
C PRO A 20 11.16 -4.29 -12.95
N ASP A 21 10.65 -5.27 -13.71
CA ASP A 21 10.78 -5.30 -15.18
C ASP A 21 10.04 -4.14 -15.87
N GLY A 22 9.08 -3.51 -15.18
CA GLY A 22 8.32 -2.36 -15.66
C GLY A 22 8.96 -1.00 -15.35
N TYR A 23 10.07 -0.94 -14.62
CA TYR A 23 10.63 0.34 -14.13
C TYR A 23 11.16 1.22 -15.26
N ASP A 24 11.91 0.65 -16.19
CA ASP A 24 12.48 1.40 -17.32
C ASP A 24 11.38 2.06 -18.16
N LEU A 25 10.31 1.30 -18.42
CA LEU A 25 9.14 1.81 -19.15
C LEU A 25 8.41 2.90 -18.36
N TRP A 26 8.29 2.77 -17.04
CA TRP A 26 7.64 3.77 -16.19
C TRP A 26 8.43 5.08 -16.10
N LEU A 27 9.76 5.01 -16.14
CA LEU A 27 10.67 6.14 -16.01
C LEU A 27 11.05 6.78 -17.36
N ASP A 28 10.66 6.18 -18.49
CA ASP A 28 10.95 6.70 -19.82
C ASP A 28 10.17 7.99 -20.11
N LEU A 29 10.88 9.12 -20.03
CA LEU A 29 10.36 10.46 -20.33
C LEU A 29 9.98 10.65 -21.81
N GLY A 30 10.48 9.79 -22.70
CA GLY A 30 10.18 9.77 -24.13
C GLY A 30 8.92 8.98 -24.49
N MET A 31 8.40 8.19 -23.55
CA MET A 31 7.20 7.38 -23.76
C MET A 31 5.96 8.27 -23.91
N ARG A 32 5.18 8.02 -24.96
CA ARG A 32 3.97 8.80 -25.31
C ARG A 32 2.72 7.94 -25.48
N ASP A 33 2.88 6.62 -25.39
CA ASP A 33 1.78 5.69 -25.60
C ASP A 33 1.09 5.37 -24.26
N MET A 34 -0.04 6.04 -24.05
CA MET A 34 -0.86 5.85 -22.86
C MET A 34 -1.40 4.42 -22.72
N SER A 35 -1.54 3.67 -23.81
CA SER A 35 -2.01 2.29 -23.75
C SER A 35 -0.98 1.38 -23.06
N VAL A 36 0.29 1.58 -23.37
CA VAL A 36 1.42 0.88 -22.75
C VAL A 36 1.54 1.24 -21.27
N ALA A 37 1.37 2.52 -20.92
CA ALA A 37 1.33 2.95 -19.52
C ALA A 37 0.18 2.28 -18.74
N ALA A 38 -1.01 2.20 -19.35
CA ALA A 38 -2.19 1.59 -18.72
C ALA A 38 -1.99 0.10 -18.43
N GLU A 39 -1.17 -0.61 -19.19
CA GLU A 39 -0.84 -2.01 -18.93
C GLU A 39 -0.04 -2.22 -17.64
N LEU A 40 0.67 -1.19 -17.16
CA LEU A 40 1.38 -1.20 -15.88
C LEU A 40 0.46 -0.92 -14.69
N LEU A 41 -0.69 -0.27 -14.92
CA LEU A 41 -1.65 0.15 -13.88
C LEU A 41 -2.58 -0.99 -13.46
N LYS A 42 -2.00 -2.12 -13.06
CA LYS A 42 -2.73 -3.32 -12.64
C LYS A 42 -2.64 -3.50 -11.13
N PRO A 43 -3.68 -4.07 -10.49
CA PRO A 43 -3.57 -4.46 -9.09
C PRO A 43 -2.46 -5.49 -8.87
N CYS A 44 -1.70 -5.34 -7.78
CA CYS A 44 -0.67 -6.30 -7.36
C CYS A 44 -1.29 -7.64 -6.95
N ASP A 45 -0.55 -8.73 -7.12
CA ASP A 45 -0.94 -10.05 -6.61
C ASP A 45 -0.99 -10.01 -5.06
N ASP A 46 -2.13 -10.36 -4.49
CA ASP A 46 -2.36 -10.32 -3.05
C ASP A 46 -1.47 -11.30 -2.28
N ARG A 47 -1.00 -12.37 -2.95
CA ARG A 47 -0.08 -13.37 -2.40
C ARG A 47 1.31 -12.82 -2.13
N LEU A 48 1.67 -11.71 -2.77
CA LEU A 48 2.94 -11.01 -2.56
C LEU A 48 2.86 -10.00 -1.40
N MET A 49 1.68 -9.83 -0.79
CA MET A 49 1.43 -8.80 0.21
C MET A 49 1.11 -9.41 1.58
N ARG A 50 1.43 -8.65 2.63
CA ARG A 50 1.03 -8.94 4.01
C ARG A 50 0.52 -7.66 4.66
N CYS A 51 -0.52 -7.78 5.47
CA CYS A 51 -1.06 -6.70 6.28
C CYS A 51 -1.10 -7.14 7.74
N TYR A 52 -0.69 -6.27 8.64
CA TYR A 52 -0.72 -6.48 10.08
C TYR A 52 -0.96 -5.15 10.79
N PRO A 53 -1.60 -5.16 11.96
CA PRO A 53 -1.81 -3.98 12.77
C PRO A 53 -0.50 -3.44 13.35
N ILE A 54 -0.41 -2.11 13.44
CA ILE A 54 0.71 -1.37 14.03
C ILE A 54 0.18 -0.37 15.06
N SER A 55 1.08 0.22 15.84
CA SER A 55 0.74 1.25 16.82
C SER A 55 0.27 2.55 16.14
N ALA A 56 -0.69 3.25 16.75
CA ALA A 56 -1.12 4.58 16.31
C ALA A 56 -0.03 5.66 16.41
N ARG A 57 1.15 5.34 16.97
CA ARG A 57 2.33 6.21 17.01
C ARG A 57 2.73 6.74 15.64
N ILE A 58 2.54 5.95 14.59
CA ILE A 58 2.82 6.30 13.18
C ILE A 58 2.09 7.59 12.75
N ASN A 59 0.96 7.91 13.38
CA ASN A 59 0.16 9.09 13.03
C ASN A 59 0.85 10.42 13.39
N HIS A 60 1.92 10.40 14.19
CA HIS A 60 2.65 11.60 14.59
C HIS A 60 3.99 11.67 13.85
N VAL A 61 4.11 12.61 12.91
CA VAL A 61 5.24 12.71 11.96
C VAL A 61 6.63 12.80 12.60
N ALA A 62 6.75 13.29 13.83
CA ALA A 62 8.06 13.34 14.51
C ALA A 62 8.59 11.96 14.94
N ASN A 63 7.75 10.91 14.81
CA ASN A 63 8.12 9.54 15.11
C ASN A 63 8.65 8.87 13.84
N ASP A 64 9.97 8.81 13.71
CA ASP A 64 10.66 8.23 12.54
C ASP A 64 11.68 7.19 13.00
N ASP A 65 11.16 6.10 13.57
CA ASP A 65 11.95 4.96 14.04
C ASP A 65 11.24 3.64 13.73
N GLU A 66 11.96 2.53 13.89
CA GLU A 66 11.50 1.19 13.52
C GLU A 66 10.20 0.76 14.24
N GLU A 67 9.93 1.30 15.43
CA GLU A 67 8.72 0.97 16.20
C GLU A 67 7.44 1.46 15.50
N CYS A 68 7.54 2.40 14.56
CA CYS A 68 6.41 2.85 13.75
C CYS A 68 5.84 1.74 12.84
N CYS A 69 6.64 0.75 12.45
CA CYS A 69 6.22 -0.35 11.59
C CYS A 69 6.16 -1.69 12.34
N ARG A 70 6.36 -1.71 13.66
CA ARG A 70 6.39 -2.95 14.42
C ARG A 70 4.98 -3.53 14.60
N PRO A 71 4.77 -4.85 14.33
CA PRO A 71 3.48 -5.49 14.59
C PRO A 71 3.05 -5.39 16.05
N VAL A 72 1.75 -5.21 16.29
CA VAL A 72 1.15 -5.19 17.64
C VAL A 72 -0.02 -6.17 17.73
N GLU A 73 -0.34 -6.65 18.93
CA GLU A 73 -1.54 -7.45 19.16
C GLU A 73 -2.79 -6.55 19.25
N LEU A 74 -3.90 -6.94 18.61
CA LEU A 74 -5.14 -6.14 18.58
C LEU A 74 -5.87 -6.03 19.94
N ALA A 75 -5.35 -6.66 20.99
CA ALA A 75 -5.94 -6.63 22.33
C ALA A 75 -5.90 -5.24 23.03
N GLN A 76 -5.25 -4.24 22.43
CA GLN A 76 -5.01 -2.92 23.06
C GLN A 76 -5.46 -1.70 22.26
N ILE A 77 -6.25 -1.85 21.19
CA ILE A 77 -6.84 -0.69 20.52
C ILE A 77 -8.17 -0.37 21.23
N GLN A 78 -8.05 0.23 22.42
CA GLN A 78 -9.17 0.86 23.10
C GLN A 78 -9.80 1.91 22.17
N ASN A 79 -10.96 1.55 21.62
CA ASN A 79 -12.20 2.32 21.72
C ASN A 79 -11.98 3.86 21.78
N ARG A 80 -11.53 4.46 20.67
CA ARG A 80 -11.79 5.88 20.45
C ARG A 80 -12.85 5.99 19.38
N LEU A 81 -14.06 6.21 19.89
CA LEU A 81 -15.28 6.56 19.20
C LEU A 81 -14.99 7.37 17.92
N PHE A 82 -15.45 6.86 16.79
CA PHE A 82 -15.82 7.71 15.67
C PHE A 82 -17.08 8.48 16.08
N MET A 83 -16.95 9.79 16.24
CA MET A 83 -18.07 10.75 16.17
C MET A 83 -17.81 11.65 14.95
#